data_AF-A0A2K8YTM8-F1
#
_entry.id   AF-A0A2K8YTM8-F1
#
_cell.length_a   1.000
_cell.length_b   1.000
_cell.length_c   1.000
_cell.angle_alpha   90.00
_cell.angle_beta   90.00
_cell.angle_gamma   90.00
#
_symmetry.space_group_name_H-M   'P 1'
#
loop_
_entity.id
_entity.type
_entity.pdbx_description
1 polymer ?
#
loop_
_entity_poly.entity_id
_entity_poly.type
_entity_poly.pdbx_seq_one_letter_code
_entity_poly.pdbx_strand_id
1 'polypeptide(L)'
;MEDFLPTIREIISGLVLAGLSWTGSYIWNKYIRRINIRQLPSWATYGLIIYAFLSITILAFQYYQLHKPLKKHINEVFDHQTVVLDGNSYQNCVFNNSLLVIEGVRRFELSSPVLSNTQFKLDKRANIGLSILLMMKEDKAMEPNVMNFFESLKYAKINDSLPGVTIEDL
;
A
#
# COMPACT_ATOMS: atom_id res chain seq x y z
N MET A 1 17.49 1.00 -24.89
CA MET A 1 17.27 -0.31 -24.26
C MET A 1 18.04 -0.21 -22.95
N GLU A 2 17.41 0.39 -21.95
CA GLU A 2 18.07 0.72 -20.67
C GLU A 2 17.96 -0.49 -19.74
N ASP A 3 19.11 -0.95 -19.28
CA ASP A 3 19.25 -2.09 -18.38
C ASP A 3 18.56 -1.77 -17.04
N PHE A 4 17.46 -2.47 -16.77
CA PHE A 4 16.77 -2.48 -15.49
C PHE A 4 17.64 -3.23 -14.47
N LEU A 5 18.60 -2.54 -13.86
CA LEU A 5 19.32 -3.07 -12.70
C LEU A 5 18.33 -3.15 -11.53
N PRO A 6 18.05 -4.35 -10.98
CA PRO A 6 17.12 -4.49 -9.87
C PRO A 6 17.65 -3.70 -8.67
N THR A 7 16.76 -2.96 -8.02
CA THR A 7 17.15 -2.16 -6.86
C THR A 7 17.66 -3.07 -5.75
N ILE A 8 18.62 -2.60 -4.93
CA ILE A 8 19.23 -3.37 -3.82
C ILE A 8 18.16 -4.01 -2.93
N ARG A 9 17.03 -3.32 -2.74
CA ARG A 9 15.85 -3.81 -2.01
C ARG A 9 15.20 -5.04 -2.64
N GLU A 10 15.09 -5.09 -3.97
CA GLU A 10 14.57 -6.24 -4.71
C GLU A 10 15.49 -7.45 -4.59
N ILE A 11 16.81 -7.23 -4.67
CA ILE A 11 17.82 -8.29 -4.48
C ILE A 11 17.74 -8.87 -3.07
N ILE A 12 17.68 -8.01 -2.04
CA ILE A 12 17.54 -8.44 -0.64
C ILE A 12 16.22 -9.20 -0.44
N SER A 13 15.11 -8.70 -1.00
CA SER A 13 13.82 -9.39 -0.91
C SER A 13 13.84 -10.76 -1.60
N GLY A 14 14.52 -10.86 -2.75
CA GLY A 14 14.71 -12.11 -3.47
C GLY A 14 15.55 -13.12 -2.69
N LEU A 15 16.62 -12.66 -2.02
CA LEU A 15 17.46 -13.51 -1.16
C LEU A 15 16.71 -13.98 0.08
N VAL A 16 15.91 -13.12 0.70
CA VAL A 16 15.05 -13.50 1.85
C VAL A 16 14.00 -14.53 1.42
N LEU A 17 13.35 -14.33 0.27
CA LEU A 17 12.37 -15.28 -0.27
C LEU A 17 13.00 -16.61 -0.68
N ALA A 18 14.19 -16.60 -1.27
CA ALA A 18 14.94 -17.80 -1.59
C ALA A 18 15.37 -18.55 -0.31
N GLY A 19 15.82 -17.83 0.72
CA GLY A 19 16.19 -18.39 2.02
C GLY A 19 14.99 -19.00 2.76
N LEU A 20 13.84 -18.33 2.74
CA LEU A 20 12.59 -18.85 3.31
C LEU A 20 12.07 -20.05 2.52
N SER A 21 12.19 -20.05 1.20
CA SER A 21 11.81 -21.19 0.35
C SER A 21 12.72 -22.40 0.59
N TRP A 22 14.02 -22.18 0.79
CA TRP A 22 14.98 -23.25 1.05
C TRP A 22 14.82 -23.84 2.46
N THR A 23 14.65 -22.99 3.49
CA THR A 23 14.38 -23.44 4.86
C THR A 23 13.02 -24.12 4.96
N GLY A 24 11.98 -23.60 4.30
CA GLY A 24 10.68 -24.23 4.17
C GLY A 24 10.77 -25.60 3.51
N SER A 25 11.52 -25.72 2.42
CA SER A 25 11.76 -26.99 1.70
C SER A 25 12.58 -27.98 2.54
N TYR A 26 13.58 -27.52 3.30
CA TYR A 26 14.37 -28.35 4.21
C TYR A 26 13.54 -28.89 5.36
N ILE A 27 12.74 -28.03 6.01
CA ILE A 27 11.80 -28.41 7.07
C ILE A 27 10.74 -29.37 6.52
N TRP A 28 10.24 -29.11 5.32
CA TRP A 28 9.28 -29.97 4.63
C TRP A 28 9.86 -31.37 4.35
N ASN A 29 11.07 -31.46 3.79
CA ASN A 29 11.71 -32.73 3.48
C ASN A 29 12.15 -33.50 4.74
N LYS A 30 12.61 -32.81 5.79
CA LYS A 30 13.17 -33.45 6.98
C LYS A 30 12.08 -33.88 7.98
N TYR A 31 11.05 -33.06 8.17
CA TYR A 31 10.01 -33.30 9.16
C TYR A 31 8.69 -33.72 8.51
N ILE A 32 8.20 -32.99 7.51
CA ILE A 32 6.84 -33.20 6.97
C ILE A 32 6.78 -34.43 6.05
N ARG A 33 7.80 -34.70 5.24
CA ARG A 33 7.83 -35.86 4.32
C ARG A 33 7.89 -37.21 5.04
N ARG A 34 8.35 -37.23 6.30
CA ARG A 34 8.35 -38.44 7.16
C ARG A 34 7.11 -38.54 8.04
N ILE A 35 6.34 -37.46 8.17
CA ILE A 35 5.04 -37.51 8.84
C ILE A 35 4.08 -38.19 7.88
N ASN A 36 3.83 -39.47 8.14
CA ASN A 36 2.73 -40.16 7.52
C ASN A 36 1.46 -39.45 8.01
N ILE A 37 0.75 -38.73 7.14
CA ILE A 37 -0.42 -37.91 7.52
C ILE A 37 -1.48 -38.76 8.26
N ARG A 38 -1.49 -40.08 8.02
CA ARG A 38 -2.31 -41.08 8.74
C ARG A 38 -1.97 -41.26 10.23
N GLN A 39 -0.79 -40.87 10.69
CA GLN A 39 -0.36 -41.01 12.10
C GLN A 39 -0.48 -39.72 12.91
N LEU A 40 -0.94 -38.63 12.31
CA LEU A 40 -1.22 -37.41 13.05
C LEU A 40 -2.45 -37.65 13.96
N PRO A 41 -2.37 -37.27 15.24
CA PRO A 41 -3.53 -37.35 16.10
C PRO A 41 -4.62 -36.43 15.55
N SER A 42 -5.89 -36.85 15.66
CA SER A 42 -7.02 -36.18 15.00
C SER A 42 -7.12 -34.69 15.35
N TRP A 43 -6.76 -34.27 16.56
CA TRP A 43 -6.77 -32.85 16.94
C TRP A 43 -5.80 -32.00 16.11
N ALA A 44 -4.65 -32.55 15.69
CA ALA A 44 -3.66 -31.83 14.90
C ALA A 44 -4.13 -31.67 13.44
N THR A 45 -4.81 -32.68 12.89
CA THR A 45 -5.39 -32.57 11.55
C THR A 45 -6.55 -31.58 11.52
N TYR A 46 -7.44 -31.60 12.53
CA TYR A 46 -8.49 -30.57 12.66
C TYR A 46 -7.90 -29.16 12.83
N GLY A 47 -6.84 -29.00 13.62
CA GLY A 47 -6.15 -27.72 13.79
C GLY A 47 -5.59 -27.16 12.47
N LEU A 48 -4.97 -28.01 11.65
CA LEU A 48 -4.47 -27.60 10.33
C LEU A 48 -5.60 -27.21 9.36
N ILE A 49 -6.71 -27.94 9.37
CA ILE A 49 -7.89 -27.62 8.55
C ILE A 49 -8.49 -26.27 8.97
N ILE A 50 -8.65 -26.04 10.28
CA ILE A 50 -9.17 -24.78 10.82
C ILE A 50 -8.23 -23.63 10.47
N TYR A 51 -6.92 -23.81 10.64
CA TYR A 51 -5.94 -22.79 10.30
C TYR A 51 -5.98 -22.45 8.80
N ALA A 52 -6.02 -23.46 7.93
CA ALA A 52 -6.14 -23.25 6.49
C ALA A 52 -7.44 -22.51 6.13
N PHE A 53 -8.56 -22.89 6.72
CA PHE A 53 -9.84 -22.24 6.51
C PHE A 53 -9.84 -20.78 6.98
N LEU A 54 -9.31 -20.49 8.17
CA LEU A 54 -9.16 -19.13 8.69
C LEU A 54 -8.23 -18.29 7.83
N SER A 55 -7.11 -18.85 7.37
CA SER A 55 -6.17 -18.17 6.48
C SER A 55 -6.84 -17.80 5.16
N ILE A 56 -7.56 -18.74 4.54
CA ILE A 56 -8.28 -18.52 3.28
C ILE A 56 -9.39 -17.48 3.46
N THR A 57 -10.16 -17.54 4.55
CA THR A 57 -11.25 -16.58 4.81
C THR A 57 -10.72 -15.16 5.05
N ILE A 58 -9.62 -15.00 5.79
CA ILE A 58 -8.96 -13.70 5.98
C ILE A 58 -8.48 -13.15 4.63
N LEU A 59 -7.81 -13.98 3.82
CA LEU A 59 -7.33 -13.58 2.50
C LEU A 59 -8.48 -13.22 1.56
N ALA A 60 -9.55 -14.01 1.55
CA ALA A 60 -10.75 -13.75 0.75
C ALA A 60 -11.45 -12.45 1.19
N PHE A 61 -11.51 -12.18 2.50
CA PHE A 61 -12.07 -10.94 3.02
C PHE A 61 -11.24 -9.71 2.61
N GLN A 62 -9.91 -9.79 2.71
CA GLN A 62 -9.02 -8.73 2.23
C GLN A 62 -9.16 -8.51 0.72
N TYR A 63 -9.21 -9.60 -0.06
CA TYR A 63 -9.42 -9.54 -1.50
C TYR A 63 -10.76 -8.89 -1.85
N TYR A 64 -11.84 -9.25 -1.15
CA TYR A 64 -13.16 -8.68 -1.35
C TYR A 64 -13.20 -7.17 -1.04
N GLN A 65 -12.60 -6.74 0.08
CA GLN A 65 -12.54 -5.32 0.44
C GLN A 65 -11.77 -4.48 -0.61
N LEU A 66 -10.76 -5.07 -1.23
CA LEU A 66 -9.96 -4.42 -2.28
C LEU A 66 -10.71 -4.30 -3.61
N HIS A 67 -11.57 -5.28 -3.95
CA HIS A 67 -12.30 -5.35 -5.23
C HIS A 67 -13.75 -4.86 -5.14
N LYS A 68 -14.19 -4.40 -3.96
CA LYS A 68 -15.50 -3.79 -3.81
C LYS A 68 -15.63 -2.59 -4.77
N PRO A 69 -16.74 -2.48 -5.52
CA PRO A 69 -16.89 -1.42 -6.52
C PRO A 69 -16.69 -0.03 -5.92
N LEU A 70 -16.04 0.83 -6.69
CA LEU A 70 -15.82 2.22 -6.34
C LEU A 70 -17.14 2.99 -6.43
N LYS A 71 -17.40 3.84 -5.44
CA LYS A 71 -18.51 4.78 -5.52
C LYS A 71 -18.11 5.90 -6.50
N LYS A 72 -18.92 6.12 -7.52
CA LYS A 72 -18.62 7.09 -8.58
C LYS A 72 -19.16 8.47 -8.23
N HIS A 73 -18.34 9.49 -8.48
CA HIS A 73 -18.64 10.91 -8.39
C HIS A 73 -18.28 11.55 -9.74
N ILE A 74 -19.21 12.27 -10.36
CA ILE A 74 -19.05 12.77 -11.73
C ILE A 74 -19.44 14.25 -11.78
N ASN A 75 -18.54 15.11 -12.28
CA ASN A 75 -18.75 16.57 -12.40
C ASN A 75 -19.12 17.28 -11.08
N GLU A 76 -18.77 16.67 -9.95
CA GLU A 76 -19.01 17.26 -8.63
C GLU A 76 -17.92 18.27 -8.27
N VAL A 77 -18.32 19.32 -7.54
CA VAL A 77 -17.42 20.36 -7.02
C VAL A 77 -17.31 20.19 -5.51
N PHE A 78 -16.08 20.03 -5.03
CA PHE A 78 -15.76 19.91 -3.63
C PHE A 78 -15.01 21.16 -3.18
N ASP A 79 -15.64 21.96 -2.33
CA ASP A 79 -15.10 23.24 -1.87
C ASP A 79 -14.96 23.26 -0.34
N HIS A 80 -13.79 23.64 0.17
CA HIS A 80 -13.49 23.76 1.61
C HIS A 80 -13.82 22.52 2.46
N GLN A 81 -13.70 21.32 1.90
CA GLN A 81 -14.05 20.08 2.62
C GLN A 81 -12.92 19.06 2.64
N THR A 82 -13.00 18.15 3.62
CA THR A 82 -12.11 16.99 3.71
C THR A 82 -12.72 15.84 2.92
N VAL A 83 -12.03 15.39 1.88
CA VAL A 83 -12.49 14.32 0.99
C VAL A 83 -11.63 13.09 1.19
N VAL A 84 -12.26 11.96 1.54
CA VAL A 84 -11.59 10.66 1.60
C VAL A 84 -11.61 10.04 0.21
N LEU A 85 -10.41 9.75 -0.32
CA LEU A 85 -10.27 9.19 -1.66
C LEU A 85 -10.58 7.69 -1.70
N ASP A 86 -10.14 6.95 -0.68
CA ASP A 86 -10.28 5.50 -0.57
C ASP A 86 -11.71 4.98 -0.81
N GLY A 87 -11.88 4.13 -1.82
CA GLY A 87 -13.15 3.49 -2.18
C GLY A 87 -14.05 4.32 -3.10
N ASN A 88 -13.58 5.48 -3.58
CA ASN A 88 -14.30 6.38 -4.47
C ASN A 88 -13.58 6.53 -5.83
N SER A 89 -14.34 6.84 -6.88
CA SER A 89 -13.86 7.17 -8.21
C SER A 89 -14.42 8.54 -8.58
N TYR A 90 -13.55 9.49 -8.90
CA TYR A 90 -13.91 10.88 -9.22
C TYR A 90 -13.57 11.15 -10.68
N GLN A 91 -14.58 11.54 -11.47
CA GLN A 91 -14.43 11.83 -12.89
C GLN A 91 -14.85 13.27 -13.17
N ASN A 92 -13.93 14.05 -13.74
CA ASN A 92 -14.13 15.47 -14.05
C ASN A 92 -14.57 16.31 -12.82
N CYS A 93 -14.13 15.91 -11.62
CA CYS A 93 -14.45 16.61 -10.39
C CYS A 93 -13.51 17.79 -10.16
N VAL A 94 -14.02 18.83 -9.51
CA VAL A 94 -13.25 20.00 -9.11
C VAL A 94 -13.06 19.98 -7.61
N PHE A 95 -11.82 20.10 -7.15
CA PHE A 95 -11.48 20.23 -5.73
C PHE A 95 -10.87 21.61 -5.52
N ASN A 96 -11.49 22.40 -4.65
CA ASN A 96 -11.05 23.75 -4.31
C ASN A 96 -10.87 23.86 -2.80
N ASN A 97 -9.72 24.36 -2.35
CA ASN A 97 -9.37 24.53 -0.93
C ASN A 97 -9.67 23.29 -0.06
N SER A 98 -9.56 22.10 -0.65
CA SER A 98 -9.99 20.85 -0.03
C SER A 98 -8.81 20.06 0.53
N LEU A 99 -9.05 19.22 1.53
CA LEU A 99 -8.06 18.29 2.08
C LEU A 99 -8.36 16.88 1.58
N LEU A 100 -7.51 16.35 0.72
CA LEU A 100 -7.63 15.00 0.18
C LEU A 100 -6.91 14.01 1.10
N VAL A 101 -7.67 13.09 1.69
CA VAL A 101 -7.16 12.10 2.63
C VAL A 101 -7.04 10.75 1.92
N ILE A 102 -5.82 10.19 1.96
CA ILE A 102 -5.51 8.84 1.49
C ILE A 102 -5.28 7.96 2.72
N GLU A 103 -6.17 6.98 2.93
CA GLU A 103 -6.03 6.05 4.05
C GLU A 103 -5.14 4.85 3.69
N GLY A 104 -5.09 4.47 2.40
CA GLY A 104 -4.32 3.34 1.90
C GLY A 104 -4.96 1.97 2.19
N VAL A 105 -6.25 1.95 2.48
CA VAL A 105 -7.05 0.76 2.80
C VAL A 105 -7.79 0.24 1.57
N ARG A 106 -8.31 1.13 0.71
CA ARG A 106 -9.07 0.78 -0.50
C ARG A 106 -8.51 1.51 -1.71
N ARG A 107 -8.76 0.93 -2.90
CA ARG A 107 -8.42 1.58 -4.17
C ARG A 107 -9.26 2.85 -4.37
N PHE A 108 -8.74 3.79 -5.12
CA PHE A 108 -9.48 4.96 -5.59
C PHE A 108 -9.06 5.27 -7.02
N GLU A 109 -9.85 6.10 -7.70
CA GLU A 109 -9.58 6.51 -9.07
C GLU A 109 -9.84 8.01 -9.23
N LEU A 110 -8.94 8.70 -9.91
CA LEU A 110 -9.06 10.11 -10.26
C LEU A 110 -8.89 10.23 -11.77
N SER A 111 -9.94 10.66 -12.46
CA SER A 111 -9.94 10.86 -13.91
C SER A 111 -10.21 12.34 -14.20
N SER A 112 -9.22 13.02 -14.76
CA SER A 112 -9.26 14.45 -15.10
C SER A 112 -9.73 15.36 -13.95
N PRO A 113 -9.17 15.27 -12.73
CA PRO A 113 -9.54 16.18 -11.66
C PRO A 113 -8.98 17.58 -11.91
N VAL A 114 -9.73 18.60 -11.52
CA VAL A 114 -9.24 19.97 -11.41
C VAL A 114 -8.94 20.25 -9.95
N LEU A 115 -7.67 20.48 -9.63
CA LEU A 115 -7.20 20.71 -8.26
C LEU A 115 -6.76 22.17 -8.10
N SER A 116 -7.45 22.92 -7.24
CA SER A 116 -7.09 24.30 -6.89
C SER A 116 -6.85 24.41 -5.39
N ASN A 117 -5.67 24.89 -4.99
CA ASN A 117 -5.28 25.07 -3.58
C ASN A 117 -5.60 23.88 -2.67
N THR A 118 -5.41 22.67 -3.18
CA THR A 118 -5.81 21.42 -2.51
C THR A 118 -4.61 20.80 -1.81
N GLN A 119 -4.80 20.31 -0.59
CA GLN A 119 -3.74 19.66 0.20
C GLN A 119 -3.97 18.15 0.27
N PHE A 120 -2.89 17.37 0.39
CA PHE A 120 -2.96 15.94 0.61
C PHE A 120 -2.60 15.59 2.06
N LYS A 121 -3.23 14.55 2.60
CA LYS A 121 -2.90 13.97 3.90
C LYS A 121 -2.89 12.44 3.80
N LEU A 122 -1.86 11.84 4.37
CA LEU A 122 -1.77 10.40 4.58
C LEU A 122 -2.18 10.08 6.03
N ASP A 123 -3.03 9.09 6.23
CA ASP A 123 -3.53 8.73 7.57
C ASP A 123 -2.99 7.38 8.05
N LYS A 124 -3.65 6.27 7.69
CA LYS A 124 -3.42 4.94 8.32
C LYS A 124 -2.25 4.17 7.72
N ARG A 125 -2.09 4.15 6.40
CA ARG A 125 -1.07 3.36 5.69
C ARG A 125 -0.21 4.25 4.82
N ALA A 126 0.60 5.08 5.49
CA ALA A 126 1.48 6.06 4.84
C ALA A 126 2.38 5.45 3.75
N ASN A 127 2.89 4.22 3.92
CA ASN A 127 3.73 3.56 2.90
C ASN A 127 3.00 3.31 1.58
N ILE A 128 1.73 2.88 1.64
CA ILE A 128 0.92 2.63 0.44
C ILE A 128 0.49 3.98 -0.16
N GLY A 129 0.06 4.92 0.67
CA GLY A 129 -0.28 6.27 0.22
C GLY A 129 0.88 7.02 -0.44
N LEU A 130 2.11 6.82 0.03
CA LEU A 130 3.31 7.42 -0.56
C LEU A 130 3.64 6.83 -1.92
N SER A 131 3.47 5.51 -2.11
CA SER A 131 3.60 4.91 -3.45
C SER A 131 2.56 5.42 -4.44
N ILE A 132 1.34 5.68 -3.98
CA ILE A 132 0.27 6.24 -4.81
C ILE A 132 0.59 7.70 -5.18
N LEU A 133 1.07 8.51 -4.22
CA LEU A 133 1.51 9.88 -4.50
C LEU A 133 2.70 9.92 -5.46
N LEU A 134 3.63 8.97 -5.38
CA LEU A 134 4.72 8.83 -6.35
C LEU A 134 4.22 8.50 -7.75
N MET A 135 3.21 7.65 -7.89
CA MET A 135 2.56 7.39 -9.19
C MET A 135 1.83 8.63 -9.72
N MET A 136 1.14 9.38 -8.85
CA MET A 136 0.46 10.63 -9.23
C MET A 136 1.44 11.72 -9.66
N LYS A 137 2.68 11.71 -9.15
CA LYS A 137 3.74 12.64 -9.59
C LYS A 137 4.09 12.46 -11.07
N GLU A 138 3.95 11.25 -11.62
CA GLU A 138 4.24 10.98 -13.03
C GLU A 138 3.20 11.61 -13.98
N ASP A 139 2.02 12.01 -13.46
CA ASP A 139 0.99 12.74 -14.20
C ASP A 139 1.22 14.26 -14.12
N LYS A 140 1.48 14.88 -15.28
CA LYS A 140 1.73 16.33 -15.42
C LYS A 140 0.62 17.21 -14.84
N ALA A 141 -0.63 16.73 -14.80
CA ALA A 141 -1.75 17.50 -14.25
C ALA A 141 -1.75 17.51 -12.70
N MET A 142 -1.15 16.50 -12.07
CA MET A 142 -1.14 16.33 -10.61
C MET A 142 0.19 16.72 -9.97
N GLU A 143 1.27 16.71 -10.74
CA GLU A 143 2.64 17.05 -10.34
C GLU A 143 2.75 18.27 -9.40
N PRO A 144 2.20 19.47 -9.70
CA PRO A 144 2.41 20.64 -8.85
C PRO A 144 1.83 20.49 -7.44
N ASN A 145 0.65 19.87 -7.31
CA ASN A 145 0.00 19.67 -6.02
C ASN A 145 0.68 18.56 -5.19
N VAL A 146 1.18 17.54 -5.89
CA VAL A 146 1.94 16.44 -5.26
C VAL A 146 3.32 16.93 -4.79
N MET A 147 4.00 17.77 -5.57
CA MET A 147 5.29 18.36 -5.18
C MET A 147 5.16 19.29 -3.97
N ASN A 148 4.10 20.11 -3.90
CA ASN A 148 3.81 20.92 -2.71
C ASN A 148 3.65 20.07 -1.44
N PHE A 149 3.02 18.89 -1.55
CA PHE A 149 2.92 17.95 -0.43
C PHE A 149 4.31 17.42 -0.04
N PHE A 150 5.14 16.98 -0.99
CA PHE A 150 6.50 16.51 -0.69
C PHE A 150 7.39 17.60 -0.08
N GLU A 151 7.26 18.85 -0.53
CA GLU A 151 7.95 19.98 0.10
C GLU A 151 7.48 20.19 1.53
N SER A 152 6.17 20.18 1.79
CA SER A 152 5.64 20.30 3.16
C SER A 152 6.15 19.18 4.07
N LEU A 153 6.32 17.95 3.56
CA LEU A 153 6.91 16.84 4.28
C LEU A 153 8.40 17.05 4.56
N LYS A 154 9.16 17.59 3.59
CA LYS A 154 10.57 17.92 3.77
C LYS A 154 10.74 18.96 4.89
N TYR A 155 9.92 20.01 4.89
CA TYR A 155 9.95 21.03 5.94
C TYR A 155 9.44 20.51 7.30
N ALA A 156 8.42 19.65 7.32
CA ALA A 156 7.97 19.00 8.55
C ALA A 156 9.06 18.11 9.16
N LYS A 157 9.76 17.32 8.34
CA LYS A 157 10.90 16.50 8.78
C LYS A 157 12.05 17.34 9.35
N ILE A 158 12.28 18.54 8.81
CA ILE A 158 13.31 19.48 9.29
C ILE A 158 12.91 20.11 10.63
N ASN A 159 11.62 20.34 10.87
CA ASN A 159 11.14 20.92 12.13
C ASN A 159 11.02 19.90 13.27
N ASP A 160 10.83 18.61 12.96
CA ASP A 160 10.86 17.52 13.96
C ASP A 160 12.29 17.00 14.25
N SER A 161 13.31 17.43 13.50
CA SER A 161 14.71 17.17 13.86
C SER A 161 15.18 18.10 14.98
N LEU A 162 14.84 17.70 16.22
CA LEU A 162 15.72 17.88 17.39
C LEU A 162 17.14 17.36 17.05
N PRO A 163 18.19 17.95 17.65
CA PRO A 163 19.56 17.84 17.16
C PRO A 163 20.08 16.40 17.27
N GLY A 164 20.64 15.86 16.18
CA GLY A 164 21.58 14.74 16.28
C GLY A 164 21.40 13.53 15.38
N VAL A 165 20.75 13.61 14.21
CA VAL A 165 20.84 12.50 13.23
C VAL A 165 21.20 13.04 11.85
N THR A 166 22.49 12.94 11.53
CA THR A 166 23.07 13.23 10.22
C THR A 166 22.82 12.08 9.24
N ILE A 167 22.59 12.47 7.99
CA ILE A 167 22.34 11.59 6.84
C ILE A 167 23.70 11.14 6.31
N GLU A 168 24.21 10.00 6.79
CA GLU A 168 25.33 9.29 6.14
C GLU A 168 24.95 7.85 5.70
N ASP A 169 23.70 7.40 5.94
CA ASP A 169 23.24 6.05 5.60
C ASP A 169 22.05 6.01 4.62
N LEU A 170 21.92 7.01 3.73
CA LEU A 170 21.00 6.97 2.58
C LEU A 170 21.76 6.89 1.26
#